data_AF-A0A0S8KRS8-F1
#
_entry.id   AF-A0A0S8KRS8-F1
#
_cell.length_a   1.000
_cell.length_b   1.000
_cell.length_c   1.000
_cell.angle_alpha   90.00
_cell.angle_beta   90.00
_cell.angle_gamma   90.00
#
_symmetry.space_group_name_H-M   'P 1'
#
loop_
_entity.id
_entity.type
_entity.pdbx_description
1 polymer ?
#
loop_
_entity_poly.entity_id
_entity_poly.type
_entity_poly.pdbx_seq_one_letter_code
_entity_poly.pdbx_strand_id
1 'polypeptide(L)'
;ARIGILLPFIISTAIRIAQGSSTVTLITTASLMVPLMEPLGFDSGIARALVVLSIGAGSMVASHANDSLFWIFTQMTGMDVKTGYRIHTVGTVVIGLASALVIWCISLILI
;
A
#
# COMPACT_ATOMS: atom_id res chain seq x y z
N ALA A 1 13.20 -7.80 12.90
CA ALA A 1 13.24 -6.71 11.90
C ALA A 1 12.92 -7.15 10.47
N ARG A 2 13.72 -8.02 9.81
CA ARG A 2 13.64 -8.25 8.33
C ARG A 2 12.31 -8.73 7.75
N ILE A 3 11.58 -9.61 8.43
CA ILE A 3 10.23 -10.06 7.99
C ILE A 3 9.15 -9.00 8.33
N GLY A 4 9.44 -8.11 9.27
CA GLY A 4 8.50 -7.12 9.79
C GLY A 4 8.16 -6.00 8.81
N ILE A 5 8.96 -5.78 7.75
CA ILE A 5 8.71 -4.68 6.80
C ILE A 5 7.44 -4.91 5.97
N LEU A 6 6.98 -6.16 5.86
CA LEU A 6 5.72 -6.48 5.18
C LEU A 6 4.50 -6.18 6.05
N LEU A 7 4.67 -6.04 7.37
CA LEU A 7 3.55 -5.74 8.28
C LEU A 7 2.89 -4.38 7.97
N PRO A 8 3.63 -3.26 7.84
CA PRO A 8 3.05 -1.98 7.41
C PRO A 8 2.33 -2.08 6.06
N PHE A 9 2.87 -2.85 5.10
CA PHE A 9 2.23 -3.10 3.81
C PHE A 9 0.88 -3.80 3.99
N ILE A 10 0.84 -4.91 4.74
CA ILE A 10 -0.37 -5.70 4.95
C ILE A 10 -1.44 -4.87 5.66
N ILE A 11 -1.08 -4.13 6.72
CA ILE A 11 -2.01 -3.26 7.44
C ILE A 11 -2.55 -2.18 6.49
N SER A 12 -1.67 -1.55 5.72
CA SER A 12 -2.06 -0.52 4.76
C SER A 12 -2.98 -1.06 3.67
N THR A 13 -2.70 -2.25 3.12
CA THR A 13 -3.54 -2.91 2.13
C THR A 13 -4.91 -3.28 2.70
N ALA A 14 -4.97 -3.78 3.94
CA ALA A 14 -6.25 -4.09 4.58
C ALA A 14 -7.11 -2.82 4.76
N ILE A 15 -6.50 -1.73 5.22
CA ILE A 15 -7.18 -0.43 5.33
C ILE A 15 -7.59 0.08 3.95
N ARG A 16 -6.72 -0.02 2.94
CA ARG A 16 -7.02 0.40 1.56
C ARG A 16 -8.26 -0.31 1.02
N ILE A 17 -8.31 -1.63 1.15
CA ILE A 17 -9.43 -2.43 0.63
C ILE A 17 -10.75 -2.01 1.30
N ALA A 18 -10.72 -1.67 2.59
CA ALA A 18 -11.90 -1.22 3.32
C ALA A 18 -12.28 0.24 3.03
N GLN A 19 -11.30 1.14 2.95
CA GLN A 19 -11.51 2.59 2.99
C GLN A 19 -11.48 3.26 1.61
N GLY A 20 -10.70 2.75 0.66
CA GLY A 20 -10.68 3.21 -0.74
C GLY A 20 -9.81 4.44 -1.05
N SER A 21 -9.57 5.36 -0.10
CA SER A 21 -8.73 6.56 -0.30
C SER A 21 -7.26 6.32 0.04
N SER A 22 -6.36 6.73 -0.86
CA SER A 22 -4.91 6.64 -0.62
C SER A 22 -4.50 7.47 0.59
N THR A 23 -4.93 8.73 0.65
CA THR A 23 -4.48 9.68 1.66
C THR A 23 -4.95 9.28 3.06
N VAL A 24 -6.21 8.86 3.19
CA VAL A 24 -6.74 8.41 4.48
C VAL A 24 -6.03 7.13 4.91
N THR A 25 -5.86 6.17 4.00
CA THR A 25 -5.13 4.93 4.27
C THR A 25 -3.70 5.20 4.76
N LEU A 26 -2.98 6.11 4.10
CA LEU A 26 -1.62 6.51 4.46
C LEU A 26 -1.59 7.06 5.90
N ILE A 27 -2.42 8.06 6.21
CA ILE A 27 -2.43 8.73 7.52
C ILE A 27 -2.86 7.75 8.63
N THR A 28 -3.90 6.95 8.39
CA THR A 28 -4.39 5.97 9.36
C THR A 28 -3.32 4.91 9.65
N THR A 29 -2.71 4.34 8.60
CA THR A 29 -1.67 3.32 8.80
C THR A 29 -0.43 3.90 9.47
N ALA A 30 0.00 5.11 9.08
CA ALA A 30 1.13 5.77 9.72
C ALA A 30 0.87 5.97 11.22
N SER A 31 -0.33 6.43 11.58
CA SER A 31 -0.71 6.62 12.99
C SER A 31 -0.71 5.32 13.79
N LEU A 32 -1.12 4.20 13.18
CA LEU A 32 -1.06 2.88 13.81
C LEU A 32 0.37 2.35 13.95
N MET A 33 1.25 2.68 12.99
CA MET A 33 2.62 2.20 12.99
C MET A 33 3.53 2.94 13.96
N VAL A 34 3.28 4.22 14.27
CA VAL A 34 4.10 5.03 15.19
C VAL A 34 4.46 4.28 16.50
N PRO A 35 3.51 3.76 17.30
CA PRO A 35 3.82 3.05 18.54
C PRO A 35 4.49 1.67 18.32
N LEU A 36 4.43 1.15 17.10
CA LEU A 36 5.01 -0.15 16.73
C LEU A 36 6.43 -0.02 16.17
N MET A 37 6.93 1.20 15.92
CA MET A 37 8.25 1.40 15.32
C MET A 37 9.38 0.86 16.18
N GLU A 38 9.46 1.25 17.46
CA GLU A 38 10.54 0.81 18.36
C GLU A 38 10.45 -0.68 18.70
N PRO A 39 9.26 -1.25 19.07
CA PRO A 39 9.17 -2.67 19.37
C PRO A 39 9.50 -3.60 18.19
N LEU A 40 9.33 -3.12 16.94
CA LEU A 40 9.66 -3.87 15.73
C LEU A 40 11.12 -3.68 15.27
N GLY A 41 11.89 -2.82 15.96
CA GLY A 41 13.28 -2.51 15.65
C GLY A 41 13.44 -1.60 14.44
N PHE A 42 12.48 -0.71 14.18
CA PHE A 42 12.52 0.29 13.11
C PHE A 42 13.06 1.63 13.62
N ASP A 43 14.19 1.59 14.32
CA ASP A 43 14.74 2.74 15.03
C ASP A 43 15.59 3.64 14.12
N SER A 44 16.21 3.06 13.09
CA SER A 44 17.06 3.80 12.15
C SER A 44 16.26 4.66 11.18
N GLY A 45 16.85 5.77 10.72
CA GLY A 45 16.21 6.64 9.72
C GLY A 45 15.86 5.91 8.42
N ILE A 46 16.71 4.97 8.00
CA ILE A 46 16.47 4.13 6.82
C ILE A 46 15.29 3.17 7.06
N ALA A 47 15.21 2.55 8.24
CA ALA A 47 14.10 1.67 8.57
C ALA A 47 12.76 2.42 8.58
N ARG A 48 12.73 3.64 9.14
CA ARG A 48 11.54 4.51 9.11
C ARG A 48 11.13 4.86 7.68
N ALA A 49 12.09 5.21 6.82
CA ALA A 49 11.82 5.50 5.41
C ALA A 49 11.24 4.27 4.68
N LEU A 50 11.78 3.08 4.92
CA LEU A 50 11.27 1.84 4.33
C LEU A 50 9.85 1.51 4.83
N VAL A 51 9.52 1.78 6.10
CA VAL A 51 8.16 1.64 6.60
C VAL A 51 7.21 2.60 5.88
N VAL A 52 7.59 3.87 5.69
CA VAL A 52 6.77 4.84 4.94
C VAL A 52 6.53 4.38 3.50
N LEU A 53 7.57 3.89 2.82
CA LEU A 53 7.45 3.32 1.48
C LEU A 53 6.52 2.10 1.45
N SER A 54 6.64 1.23 2.46
CA SER A 54 5.80 0.03 2.60
C SER A 54 4.33 0.39 2.79
N ILE A 55 4.02 1.42 3.58
CA ILE A 55 2.67 1.95 3.74
C ILE A 55 2.18 2.53 2.40
N GLY A 56 3.03 3.29 1.70
CA GLY A 56 2.73 3.80 0.37
C GLY A 56 2.33 2.72 -0.62
N ALA A 57 3.14 1.66 -0.72
CA ALA A 57 2.85 0.51 -1.57
C ALA A 57 1.52 -0.16 -1.23
N GLY A 58 1.23 -0.35 0.06
CA GLY A 58 -0.02 -0.99 0.49
C GLY A 58 -1.25 -0.13 0.22
N SER A 59 -1.11 1.19 0.32
CA SER A 59 -2.18 2.15 0.03
C SER A 59 -2.62 2.13 -1.43
N MET A 60 -1.83 1.57 -2.36
CA MET A 60 -2.18 1.53 -3.78
C MET A 60 -2.92 0.25 -4.17
N VAL A 61 -2.97 -0.76 -3.31
CA VAL A 61 -3.47 -2.10 -3.67
C VAL A 61 -4.99 -2.10 -3.84
N ALA A 62 -5.48 -2.80 -4.87
CA ALA A 62 -6.89 -3.13 -5.06
C ALA A 62 -7.84 -1.91 -5.07
N SER A 63 -7.58 -0.95 -5.96
CA SER A 63 -8.52 0.14 -6.25
C SER A 63 -9.81 -0.41 -6.89
N HIS A 64 -10.95 -0.31 -6.19
CA HIS A 64 -12.24 -0.87 -6.61
C HIS A 64 -13.38 0.13 -6.38
N ALA A 65 -14.65 -0.32 -6.31
CA ALA A 65 -15.82 0.55 -6.27
C ALA A 65 -15.86 1.56 -5.10
N ASN A 66 -15.10 1.34 -4.03
CA ASN A 66 -14.98 2.31 -2.93
C ASN A 66 -13.92 3.41 -3.16
N ASP A 67 -13.23 3.40 -4.30
CA ASP A 67 -12.17 4.34 -4.65
C ASP A 67 -12.60 5.26 -5.79
N SER A 68 -12.51 6.57 -5.57
CA SER A 68 -12.81 7.60 -6.57
C SER A 68 -11.96 7.46 -7.83
N LEU A 69 -10.70 6.99 -7.73
CA LEU A 69 -9.81 6.80 -8.87
C LEU A 69 -10.32 5.69 -9.81
N PHE A 70 -10.95 4.64 -9.28
CA PHE A 70 -11.56 3.59 -10.09
C PHE A 70 -12.66 4.17 -10.99
N TRP A 71 -13.51 5.02 -10.43
CA TRP A 71 -14.62 5.65 -11.16
C TRP A 71 -14.13 6.66 -12.19
N ILE A 72 -13.15 7.49 -11.84
CA ILE A 72 -12.54 8.42 -12.79
C ILE A 72 -11.92 7.65 -13.96
N PHE A 73 -11.15 6.59 -13.68
CA PHE A 73 -10.49 5.80 -14.72
C PHE A 73 -11.50 5.11 -15.65
N THR A 74 -12.52 4.46 -15.10
CA THR A 74 -13.54 3.76 -15.91
C THR A 74 -14.38 4.72 -16.74
N GLN A 75 -14.77 5.88 -16.19
CA GLN A 75 -15.57 6.88 -16.89
C GLN A 75 -14.78 7.59 -18.00
N MET A 76 -13.52 7.95 -17.75
CA MET A 76 -12.68 8.63 -18.76
C MET A 76 -12.31 7.72 -19.94
N THR A 77 -12.25 6.41 -19.71
CA THR A 77 -11.92 5.41 -20.74
C THR A 77 -13.15 4.78 -21.40
N GLY A 78 -14.36 5.08 -20.89
CA GLY A 78 -15.61 4.48 -21.37
C GLY A 78 -15.75 2.98 -21.08
N MET A 79 -14.99 2.46 -20.10
CA MET A 79 -15.06 1.05 -19.72
C MET A 79 -16.27 0.75 -18.84
N ASP A 80 -16.85 -0.43 -19.01
CA ASP A 80 -17.79 -0.97 -18.04
C ASP A 80 -17.08 -1.43 -16.75
N VAL A 81 -17.84 -1.53 -15.65
CA VAL A 81 -17.30 -1.85 -14.32
C VAL A 81 -16.55 -3.19 -14.30
N LYS A 82 -17.02 -4.19 -15.05
CA LYS A 82 -16.37 -5.52 -15.08
C LYS A 82 -14.99 -5.45 -15.73
N THR A 83 -14.86 -4.67 -16.81
CA THR A 83 -13.57 -4.41 -17.44
C THR A 83 -12.68 -3.56 -16.54
N GLY A 84 -13.25 -2.55 -15.87
CA GLY A 84 -12.56 -1.77 -14.84
C GLY A 84 -11.92 -2.63 -13.77
N TYR A 85 -12.65 -3.60 -13.21
CA TYR A 85 -12.08 -4.54 -12.22
C TYR A 85 -10.93 -5.38 -12.79
N ARG A 86 -11.05 -5.84 -14.03
CA ARG A 86 -10.03 -6.70 -14.65
C ARG A 86 -8.76 -5.96 -15.04
N ILE A 87 -8.86 -4.68 -15.40
CA ILE A 87 -7.73 -3.89 -15.85
C ILE A 87 -7.17 -3.05 -14.72
N HIS A 88 -7.98 -2.14 -14.16
CA HIS A 88 -7.54 -1.18 -13.17
C HIS A 88 -7.28 -1.84 -11.82
N THR A 89 -8.25 -2.56 -11.26
CA THR A 89 -8.08 -3.18 -9.93
C THR A 89 -6.95 -4.19 -9.93
N VAL A 90 -6.90 -5.08 -10.92
CA VAL A 90 -5.77 -6.03 -11.06
C VAL A 90 -4.45 -5.28 -11.26
N GLY A 91 -4.41 -4.24 -12.11
CA GLY A 91 -3.21 -3.43 -12.32
C GLY A 91 -2.69 -2.79 -11.02
N THR A 92 -3.59 -2.24 -10.20
CA THR A 92 -3.22 -1.67 -8.90
C THR A 92 -2.72 -2.72 -7.90
N VAL A 93 -3.28 -3.93 -7.92
CA VAL A 93 -2.75 -5.07 -7.13
C VAL A 93 -1.33 -5.42 -7.59
N VAL A 94 -1.09 -5.54 -8.89
CA VAL A 94 0.23 -5.85 -9.46
C VAL A 94 1.25 -4.78 -9.06
N ILE A 95 0.92 -3.49 -9.21
CA ILE A 95 1.82 -2.39 -8.84
C ILE A 95 2.12 -2.39 -7.35
N GLY A 96 1.10 -2.56 -6.50
CA GLY A 96 1.29 -2.58 -5.04
C GLY A 96 2.15 -3.76 -4.58
N LEU A 97 1.93 -4.96 -5.12
CA LEU A 97 2.74 -6.14 -4.81
C LEU A 97 4.16 -6.03 -5.36
N ALA A 98 4.34 -5.52 -6.58
CA ALA A 98 5.67 -5.28 -7.15
C ALA A 98 6.45 -4.27 -6.30
N SER A 99 5.80 -3.19 -5.87
CA SER A 99 6.40 -2.20 -4.98
C SER A 99 6.79 -2.81 -3.64
N ALA A 100 5.91 -3.62 -3.03
CA ALA A 100 6.21 -4.32 -1.79
C ALA A 100 7.40 -5.28 -1.92
N LEU A 101 7.48 -6.02 -3.03
CA LEU A 101 8.60 -6.92 -3.30
C LEU A 101 9.92 -6.16 -3.46
N VAL A 102 9.93 -5.03 -4.18
CA VAL A 102 11.11 -4.17 -4.31
C VAL A 102 11.54 -3.62 -2.95
N ILE A 103 10.60 -3.10 -2.16
CA ILE A 103 10.88 -2.57 -0.82
C ILE A 103 11.43 -3.68 0.10
N TRP A 104 10.87 -4.88 0.03
CA TRP A 104 11.36 -6.03 0.77
C TRP A 104 12.79 -6.39 0.36
N CYS A 105 13.10 -6.47 -0.93
CA CYS A 105 14.46 -6.71 -1.41
C CYS A 105 15.45 -5.65 -0.92
N ILE A 106 15.09 -4.36 -0.98
CA ILE A 106 15.92 -3.26 -0.48
C ILE A 106 16.13 -3.40 1.04
N SER A 107 15.09 -3.79 1.78
CA SER A 107 15.18 -3.97 3.23
C SER A 107 16.19 -5.03 3.64
N LEU A 108 16.40 -6.09 2.83
CA LEU A 108 17.37 -7.15 3.12
C LEU A 108 18.83 -6.66 3.04
N ILE A 109 19.07 -5.60 2.27
CA ILE A 109 20.39 -5.01 2.06
C ILE A 109 20.65 -3.92 3.08
N LEU A 110 19.65 -3.06 3.34
CA LEU A 110 19.81 -1.85 4.14
C LEU A 110 19.49 -2.01 5.63
N ILE A 111 18.84 -3.11 6.03
CA ILE A 111 18.46 -3.44 7.43
C ILE A 111 18.87 -4.88 7.75
#